data_AF-A0A7Z9W162-F1
#
_entry.id   AF-A0A7Z9W162-F1
#
_cell.length_a   1.000
_cell.length_b   1.000
_cell.length_c   1.000
_cell.angle_alpha   90.00
_cell.angle_beta   90.00
_cell.angle_gamma   90.00
#
_symmetry.space_group_name_H-M   'P 1'
#
loop_
_entity.id
_entity.type
_entity.pdbx_description
1 polymer ?
#
loop_
_entity_poly.entity_id
_entity_poly.type
_entity_poly.pdbx_seq_one_letter_code
_entity_poly.pdbx_strand_id
1 'polypeptide(L)'
;MRYQMVVIAGVALLGTAVSSEAQTEVPMTPWGAPDLMGVWDYRTITPMQRPEQYGDREFLTEEEAADLDQAAIDREERLWNQASERTEVGGNVDRRGSGEAPGSYNQFWIDVGTNTVDTRRTSLIIEPSNGRYPALTP
;
A
#
# COMPACT_ATOMS: atom_id res chain seq x y z
N MET A 1 -46.97 17.53 57.08
CA MET A 1 -46.17 16.30 56.85
C MET A 1 -46.09 16.07 55.36
N ARG A 2 -44.91 16.29 54.77
CA ARG A 2 -44.66 16.23 53.31
C ARG A 2 -44.19 14.81 52.96
N TYR A 3 -44.92 14.11 52.10
CA TYR A 3 -44.47 12.85 51.50
C TYR A 3 -43.50 13.18 50.35
N GLN A 4 -42.25 12.71 50.44
CA GLN A 4 -41.32 12.75 49.31
C GLN A 4 -41.43 11.45 48.53
N MET A 5 -41.80 11.54 47.24
CA MET A 5 -41.67 10.45 46.29
C MET A 5 -40.20 10.33 45.87
N VAL A 6 -39.62 9.16 46.08
CA VAL A 6 -38.33 8.78 45.48
C VAL A 6 -38.61 8.23 44.09
N VAL A 7 -38.10 8.92 43.05
CA VAL A 7 -38.11 8.43 41.67
C VAL A 7 -36.79 7.70 41.44
N ILE A 8 -36.84 6.38 41.28
CA ILE A 8 -35.70 5.58 40.85
C ILE A 8 -35.63 5.68 39.32
N ALA A 9 -34.67 6.45 38.80
CA ALA A 9 -34.36 6.48 37.38
C ALA A 9 -33.57 5.21 37.02
N GLY A 10 -34.23 4.26 36.36
CA GLY A 10 -33.57 3.08 35.78
C GLY A 10 -32.66 3.47 34.63
N VAL A 11 -31.37 3.20 34.77
CA VAL A 11 -30.37 3.34 33.70
C VAL A 11 -30.66 2.27 32.65
N ALA A 12 -31.14 2.69 31.49
CA ALA A 12 -31.24 1.82 30.32
C ALA A 12 -29.83 1.62 29.73
N LEU A 13 -29.29 0.40 29.84
CA LEU A 13 -28.15 -0.02 29.02
C LEU A 13 -28.61 -0.09 27.56
N LEU A 14 -28.29 0.95 26.79
CA LEU A 14 -28.32 0.88 25.34
C LEU A 14 -27.19 -0.05 24.89
N GLY A 15 -27.54 -1.29 24.56
CA GLY A 15 -26.65 -2.18 23.84
C GLY A 15 -26.33 -1.55 22.48
N THR A 16 -25.10 -1.10 22.30
CA THR A 16 -24.59 -0.73 20.98
C THR A 16 -24.49 -2.01 20.16
N ALA A 17 -25.46 -2.23 19.27
CA ALA A 17 -25.30 -3.17 18.18
C ALA A 17 -24.05 -2.76 17.40
N VAL A 18 -23.04 -3.60 17.42
CA VAL A 18 -21.88 -3.46 16.54
C VAL A 18 -22.43 -3.70 15.14
N SER A 19 -22.57 -2.63 14.36
CA SER A 19 -22.87 -2.76 12.93
C SER A 19 -21.74 -3.55 12.29
N SER A 20 -22.02 -4.80 11.93
CA SER A 20 -21.18 -5.54 10.99
C SER A 20 -21.12 -4.69 9.72
N GLU A 21 -19.94 -4.19 9.38
CA GLU A 21 -19.73 -3.61 8.04
C GLU A 21 -20.21 -4.65 7.02
N ALA A 22 -21.12 -4.22 6.15
CA ALA A 22 -21.64 -5.07 5.09
C ALA A 22 -20.45 -5.49 4.22
N GLN A 23 -20.11 -6.78 4.22
CA GLN A 23 -19.24 -7.34 3.19
C GLN A 23 -19.88 -7.01 1.84
N THR A 24 -19.22 -6.17 1.06
CA THR A 24 -19.58 -5.92 -0.33
C THR A 24 -19.73 -7.27 -1.03
N GLU A 25 -20.90 -7.50 -1.62
CA GLU A 25 -21.20 -8.73 -2.33
C GLU A 25 -20.16 -8.89 -3.46
N VAL A 26 -19.32 -9.93 -3.37
CA VAL A 26 -18.28 -10.19 -4.37
C VAL A 26 -18.99 -10.51 -5.69
N PRO A 27 -18.74 -9.77 -6.78
CA PRO A 27 -19.33 -10.09 -8.07
C PRO A 27 -19.02 -11.53 -8.45
N MET A 28 -20.02 -12.27 -8.91
CA MET A 28 -19.90 -13.69 -9.25
C MET A 28 -20.17 -13.91 -10.73
N THR A 29 -19.46 -14.85 -11.33
CA THR A 29 -19.72 -15.33 -12.68
C THR A 29 -21.01 -16.18 -12.71
N PRO A 30 -21.63 -16.39 -13.88
CA PRO A 30 -22.79 -17.28 -14.02
C PRO A 30 -22.56 -18.74 -13.58
N TRP A 31 -21.29 -19.17 -13.48
CA TRP A 31 -20.88 -20.50 -13.02
C TRP A 31 -20.42 -20.54 -11.56
N GLY A 32 -20.67 -19.48 -10.79
CA GLY A 32 -20.50 -19.47 -9.33
C GLY A 32 -19.07 -19.26 -8.82
N ALA A 33 -18.18 -18.67 -9.62
CA ALA A 33 -16.85 -18.24 -9.18
C ALA A 33 -16.80 -16.71 -9.00
N PRO A 34 -15.88 -16.16 -8.18
CA PRO A 34 -15.64 -14.71 -8.15
C PRO A 34 -15.30 -14.19 -9.55
N ASP A 35 -15.96 -13.11 -9.95
CA ASP A 35 -15.68 -12.43 -11.21
C ASP A 35 -14.48 -11.50 -11.03
N LEU A 36 -13.37 -11.87 -11.67
CA LEU A 36 -12.10 -11.13 -11.66
C LEU A 36 -11.93 -10.26 -12.92
N MET A 37 -12.98 -10.10 -13.74
CA MET A 37 -12.92 -9.19 -14.88
C MET A 37 -12.84 -7.74 -14.42
N GLY A 38 -12.01 -6.95 -15.09
CA GLY A 38 -11.81 -5.55 -14.77
C GLY A 38 -10.60 -4.95 -15.46
N VAL A 39 -10.33 -3.69 -15.15
CA VAL A 39 -9.07 -3.03 -15.50
C VAL A 39 -8.15 -3.17 -14.30
N TRP A 40 -6.99 -3.78 -14.53
CA TRP A 40 -5.98 -4.02 -13.50
C TRP A 40 -4.78 -3.13 -13.76
N ASP A 41 -4.27 -2.49 -12.72
CA ASP A 41 -3.02 -1.74 -12.73
C ASP A 41 -2.05 -2.39 -11.74
N TYR A 42 -0.77 -2.45 -12.10
CA TYR A 42 0.29 -3.01 -11.27
C TYR A 42 1.18 -1.94 -10.64
N ARG A 43 1.04 -0.69 -11.09
CA ARG A 43 1.97 0.39 -10.82
C ARG A 43 1.77 0.92 -9.41
N THR A 44 2.78 0.75 -8.57
CA THR A 44 2.81 1.31 -7.21
C THR A 44 4.24 1.38 -6.69
N ILE A 45 4.52 2.40 -5.89
CA ILE A 45 5.78 2.49 -5.12
C ILE A 45 5.71 1.72 -3.80
N THR A 46 4.55 1.14 -3.45
CA THR A 46 4.40 0.32 -2.24
C THR A 46 5.28 -0.92 -2.36
N PRO A 47 6.20 -1.15 -1.41
CA PRO A 47 7.14 -2.26 -1.52
C PRO A 47 6.42 -3.60 -1.32
N MET A 48 6.94 -4.65 -1.96
CA MET A 48 6.40 -6.00 -1.80
C MET A 48 6.46 -6.45 -0.33
N GLN A 49 7.61 -6.26 0.33
CA GLN A 49 7.82 -6.57 1.73
C GLN A 49 7.95 -5.29 2.56
N ARG A 50 7.48 -5.33 3.81
CA ARG A 50 7.56 -4.19 4.73
C ARG A 50 9.01 -3.85 5.06
N PRO A 51 9.43 -2.60 4.81
CA PRO A 51 10.72 -2.08 5.27
C PRO A 51 10.90 -2.26 6.77
N GLU A 52 12.12 -2.62 7.20
CA GLU A 52 12.43 -2.91 8.61
C GLU A 52 12.14 -1.74 9.54
N GLN A 53 12.30 -0.51 9.03
CA GLN A 53 12.01 0.72 9.76
C GLN A 53 10.55 0.84 10.22
N TYR A 54 9.62 0.13 9.57
CA TYR A 54 8.21 0.16 9.95
C TYR A 54 7.84 -0.96 10.94
N GLY A 55 8.69 -1.97 11.16
CA GLY A 55 8.38 -3.07 12.09
C GLY A 55 7.01 -3.70 11.80
N ASP A 56 6.09 -3.68 12.77
CA ASP A 56 4.73 -4.19 12.62
C ASP A 56 3.70 -3.10 12.23
N ARG A 57 4.16 -1.87 11.91
CA ARG A 57 3.30 -0.76 11.52
C ARG A 57 2.72 -1.00 10.12
N GLU A 58 1.45 -1.38 10.09
CA GLU A 58 0.75 -1.79 8.88
C GLU A 58 0.48 -0.63 7.91
N PHE A 59 0.27 0.58 8.42
CA PHE A 59 -0.13 1.73 7.61
C PHE A 59 0.79 2.94 7.79
N LEU A 60 0.96 3.67 6.70
CA LEU A 60 1.53 5.01 6.65
C LEU A 60 0.51 6.03 7.14
N THR A 61 0.97 7.16 7.66
CA THR A 61 0.13 8.35 7.78
C THR A 61 -0.18 8.92 6.39
N GLU A 62 -1.13 9.85 6.30
CA GLU A 62 -1.44 10.54 5.04
C GLU A 62 -0.25 11.37 4.56
N GLU A 63 0.40 12.08 5.49
CA GLU A 63 1.61 12.87 5.23
C GLU A 63 2.76 11.99 4.75
N GLU A 64 3.04 10.86 5.43
CA GLU A 64 4.10 9.93 5.01
C GLU A 64 3.84 9.35 3.61
N ALA A 65 2.58 9.03 3.27
CA ALA A 65 2.23 8.55 1.94
C ALA A 65 2.42 9.66 0.88
N ALA A 66 1.97 10.88 1.15
CA ALA A 66 2.13 12.02 0.24
C ALA A 66 3.61 12.36 0.01
N ASP A 67 4.44 12.30 1.05
CA ASP A 67 5.88 12.54 0.95
C ASP A 67 6.57 11.48 0.07
N LEU A 68 6.18 10.21 0.21
CA LEU A 68 6.70 9.14 -0.64
C LEU A 68 6.27 9.30 -2.09
N ASP A 69 5.00 9.65 -2.32
CA ASP A 69 4.46 9.88 -3.66
C ASP A 69 5.17 11.05 -4.35
N GLN A 70 5.38 12.16 -3.62
CA GLN A 70 6.13 13.31 -4.14
C GLN A 70 7.60 12.94 -4.42
N ALA A 71 8.27 12.23 -3.51
CA ALA A 71 9.64 11.79 -3.72
C ALA A 71 9.77 10.86 -4.94
N ALA A 72 8.75 10.07 -5.25
CA ALA A 72 8.70 9.26 -6.46
C ALA A 72 8.55 10.14 -7.71
N ILE A 73 7.66 11.13 -7.70
CA ILE A 73 7.51 12.10 -8.80
C ILE A 73 8.83 12.82 -9.07
N ASP A 74 9.48 13.33 -8.04
CA ASP A 74 10.76 14.05 -8.15
C ASP A 74 11.87 13.15 -8.72
N ARG A 75 11.87 11.86 -8.33
CA ARG A 75 12.78 10.86 -8.90
C ARG A 75 12.48 10.67 -10.40
N GLU A 76 11.23 10.47 -10.78
CA GLU A 76 10.86 10.31 -12.20
C GLU A 76 11.23 11.53 -13.03
N GLU A 77 10.99 12.75 -12.54
CA GLU A 77 11.39 13.98 -13.23
C GLU A 77 12.90 14.08 -13.42
N ARG A 78 13.68 13.73 -12.38
CA ARG A 78 15.15 13.69 -12.47
C ARG A 78 15.62 12.70 -13.54
N LEU A 79 15.03 11.50 -13.57
CA LEU A 79 15.40 10.44 -14.52
C LEU A 79 14.95 10.75 -15.95
N TRP A 80 13.79 11.40 -16.11
CA TRP A 80 13.31 11.88 -17.40
C TRP A 80 14.28 12.86 -18.06
N ASN A 81 14.83 13.77 -17.26
CA ASN A 81 15.73 14.83 -17.74
C ASN A 81 17.21 14.41 -17.75
N GLN A 82 17.52 13.17 -17.37
CA GLN A 82 18.90 12.68 -17.36
C GLN A 82 19.44 12.53 -18.79
N ALA A 83 20.67 12.99 -19.01
CA ALA A 83 21.35 12.83 -20.29
C ALA A 83 21.64 11.35 -20.57
N SER A 84 21.45 10.92 -21.81
CA SER A 84 21.82 9.57 -22.24
C SER A 84 23.32 9.33 -22.06
N GLU A 85 23.69 8.24 -21.40
CA GLU A 85 25.07 7.79 -21.27
C GLU A 85 25.38 6.65 -22.24
N ARG A 86 26.60 6.60 -22.77
CA ARG A 86 27.07 5.50 -23.61
C ARG A 86 27.79 4.48 -22.75
N THR A 87 27.42 3.20 -22.88
CA THR A 87 28.16 2.09 -22.24
C THR A 87 29.57 1.96 -22.83
N GLU A 88 30.56 1.83 -21.95
CA GLU A 88 31.97 1.58 -22.29
C GLU A 88 32.33 0.09 -22.12
N VAL A 89 33.39 -0.36 -22.80
CA VAL A 89 33.83 -1.76 -22.73
C VAL A 89 34.24 -2.13 -21.29
N GLY A 90 33.59 -3.15 -20.72
CA GLY A 90 33.82 -3.59 -19.34
C GLY A 90 33.07 -2.76 -18.28
N GLY A 91 32.45 -1.66 -18.68
CA GLY A 91 31.53 -0.87 -17.87
C GLY A 91 30.09 -1.34 -18.03
N ASN A 92 29.29 -1.11 -17.01
CA ASN A 92 27.85 -1.17 -17.15
C ASN A 92 27.24 0.09 -16.52
N VAL A 93 26.53 0.89 -17.33
CA VAL A 93 25.81 2.10 -16.87
C VAL A 93 24.76 1.74 -15.81
N ASP A 94 24.31 0.48 -15.80
CA ASP A 94 23.31 -0.09 -14.88
C ASP A 94 23.82 -0.30 -13.45
N ARG A 95 25.14 -0.28 -13.25
CA ARG A 95 25.75 -0.70 -11.98
C ARG A 95 25.88 0.43 -10.97
N ARG A 96 25.49 1.66 -11.34
CA ARG A 96 25.48 2.80 -10.43
C ARG A 96 24.25 2.73 -9.52
N GLY A 97 24.42 2.10 -8.36
CA GLY A 97 23.62 2.31 -7.15
C GLY A 97 22.11 2.02 -7.27
N SER A 98 21.68 0.93 -6.63
CA SER A 98 20.36 0.78 -5.99
C SER A 98 19.23 1.68 -6.53
N GLY A 99 18.69 1.36 -7.71
CA GLY A 99 17.38 1.86 -8.13
C GLY A 99 17.33 3.21 -8.85
N GLU A 100 18.44 3.74 -9.37
CA GLU A 100 18.42 5.01 -10.11
C GLU A 100 18.33 4.89 -11.64
N ALA A 101 18.54 3.72 -12.25
CA ALA A 101 18.24 3.53 -13.67
C ALA A 101 18.00 2.04 -13.99
N PRO A 102 16.95 1.68 -14.75
CA PRO A 102 16.80 0.34 -15.29
C PRO A 102 17.87 0.13 -16.34
N GLY A 103 18.69 -0.88 -16.13
CA GLY A 103 19.92 -1.12 -16.82
C GLY A 103 19.89 -1.54 -18.30
N SER A 104 19.01 -0.95 -19.09
CA SER A 104 18.87 -1.31 -20.51
C SER A 104 17.98 -0.31 -21.24
N TYR A 105 17.11 0.39 -20.50
CA TYR A 105 16.15 1.33 -21.02
C TYR A 105 16.05 2.54 -20.10
N ASN A 106 15.94 3.74 -20.68
CA ASN A 106 15.63 4.94 -19.90
C ASN A 106 14.34 4.74 -19.10
N GLN A 107 14.24 5.40 -17.95
CA GLN A 107 13.11 5.29 -17.02
C GLN A 107 11.73 5.46 -17.69
N PHE A 108 11.63 6.28 -18.73
CA PHE A 108 10.42 6.42 -19.57
C PHE A 108 9.83 5.06 -20.05
N TRP A 109 10.65 4.05 -20.27
CA TRP A 109 10.19 2.73 -20.72
C TRP A 109 9.72 1.81 -19.59
N ILE A 110 9.97 2.19 -18.34
CA ILE A 110 9.67 1.39 -17.15
C ILE A 110 8.70 2.18 -16.28
N ASP A 111 7.41 1.91 -16.46
CA ASP A 111 6.36 2.57 -15.67
C ASP A 111 6.14 1.81 -14.35
N VAL A 112 6.80 2.27 -13.29
CA VAL A 112 6.63 1.73 -11.92
C VAL A 112 5.49 2.40 -11.14
N GLY A 113 4.90 3.47 -11.70
CA GLY A 113 3.99 4.36 -10.97
C GLY A 113 4.69 5.24 -9.94
N THR A 114 3.92 6.19 -9.41
CA THR A 114 4.40 7.17 -8.41
C THR A 114 3.63 7.11 -7.11
N ASN A 115 2.57 6.31 -7.01
CA ASN A 115 1.66 6.35 -5.88
C ASN A 115 1.76 5.12 -5.00
N THR A 116 1.64 5.32 -3.69
CA THR A 116 1.30 4.29 -2.73
C THR A 116 -0.10 3.72 -3.02
N VAL A 117 -0.37 2.51 -2.55
CA VAL A 117 -1.72 1.92 -2.68
C VAL A 117 -2.73 2.71 -1.83
N ASP A 118 -3.98 2.78 -2.25
CA ASP A 118 -5.04 3.57 -1.58
C ASP A 118 -5.20 3.25 -0.08
N THR A 119 -4.90 1.99 0.29
CA THR A 119 -4.94 1.55 1.69
C THR A 119 -3.82 2.13 2.55
N ARG A 120 -2.81 2.78 1.94
CA ARG A 120 -1.58 3.30 2.58
C ARG A 120 -0.82 2.26 3.38
N ARG A 121 -0.92 0.99 2.98
CA ARG A 121 -0.15 -0.09 3.62
C ARG A 121 1.34 0.11 3.39
N THR A 122 2.14 -0.24 4.38
CA THR A 122 3.61 -0.19 4.29
C THR A 122 4.20 -1.35 3.48
N SER A 123 3.36 -2.29 3.01
CA SER A 123 3.73 -3.46 2.19
C SER A 123 2.56 -4.00 1.38
N LEU A 124 2.84 -4.68 0.26
CA LEU A 124 1.84 -5.46 -0.49
C LEU A 124 1.54 -6.81 0.19
N ILE A 125 2.53 -7.42 0.85
CA ILE A 125 2.28 -8.59 1.70
C ILE A 125 1.51 -8.15 2.95
N ILE A 126 0.36 -8.78 3.15
CA ILE A 126 -0.51 -8.57 4.30
C ILE A 126 -0.26 -9.64 5.37
N GLU A 127 -0.12 -10.89 4.94
CA GLU A 127 0.15 -12.05 5.79
C GLU A 127 1.45 -12.73 5.34
N PRO A 128 2.43 -13.01 6.22
CA PRO A 128 2.46 -12.76 7.67
C PRO A 128 2.27 -11.31 8.12
N SER A 129 1.73 -11.09 9.32
CA SER A 129 1.40 -9.75 9.86
C SER A 129 2.58 -8.77 9.87
N ASN A 130 3.82 -9.26 9.86
CA ASN A 130 5.04 -8.46 9.72
C ASN A 130 5.25 -7.92 8.29
N GLY A 131 4.38 -8.28 7.33
CA GLY A 131 4.41 -7.81 5.96
C GLY A 131 5.61 -8.29 5.15
N ARG A 132 6.26 -9.39 5.54
CA ARG A 132 7.45 -9.92 4.87
C ARG A 132 7.23 -11.33 4.36
N TYR A 133 8.10 -11.83 3.49
CA TYR A 133 7.98 -13.21 3.01
C TYR A 133 8.00 -14.21 4.18
N PRO A 134 7.19 -15.28 4.10
CA PRO A 134 7.30 -16.38 5.04
C PRO A 134 8.67 -17.05 4.92
N ALA A 135 9.08 -17.73 5.98
CA ALA A 135 10.30 -18.51 5.96
C ALA A 135 10.26 -19.55 4.83
N LEU A 136 11.36 -19.65 4.06
CA LEU A 136 11.49 -20.65 3.01
C LEU A 136 11.49 -22.06 3.65
N THR A 137 10.88 -23.01 2.96
CA THR A 137 10.94 -24.42 3.36
C THR A 137 12.39 -24.92 3.21
N PRO A 138 12.93 -25.69 4.17
CA PRO A 138 14.30 -26.22 4.10
C PRO A 138 14.58 -27.12 2.90
#